data_AF-A0A445N015-F1
#
_entry.id   AF-A0A445N015-F1
#
_cell.length_a   1.000
_cell.length_b   1.000
_cell.length_c   1.000
_cell.angle_alpha   90.00
_cell.angle_beta   90.00
_cell.angle_gamma   90.00
#
_symmetry.space_group_name_H-M   'P 1'
#
loop_
_entity.id
_entity.type
_entity.pdbx_description
1 polymer ?
#
loop_
_entity_poly.entity_id
_entity_poly.type
_entity_poly.pdbx_seq_one_letter_code
_entity_poly.pdbx_strand_id
1 'polypeptide(L)' 'MGLELDTMSIEEKLKTMEMLWNDICQRVPDFSSPSWHGDLLEERELNLKEGRDQFMDWEKAKKDIWKSIS' A
#
# COMPACT_ATOMS: atom_id res chain seq x y z
N MET A 1 -27.55 2.53 -1.97
CA MET A 1 -27.63 2.22 -0.53
C MET A 1 -26.21 1.95 -0.08
N GLY A 2 -25.65 2.77 0.80
CA GLY A 2 -24.25 2.67 1.24
C GLY A 2 -24.10 1.73 2.42
N LEU A 3 -22.86 1.36 2.76
CA LEU A 3 -22.57 0.67 4.01
C LEU A 3 -22.68 1.68 5.16
N GLU A 4 -23.45 1.34 6.20
CA GLU A 4 -23.54 2.11 7.45
C GLU A 4 -22.29 1.85 8.30
N LEU A 5 -21.16 2.41 7.88
CA LEU A 5 -19.88 2.16 8.54
C LEU A 5 -19.86 2.70 9.98
N ASP A 6 -20.65 3.72 10.30
CA ASP A 6 -20.73 4.31 11.63
C ASP A 6 -21.30 3.35 12.69
N THR A 7 -22.16 2.41 12.29
CA THR A 7 -22.76 1.43 13.19
C THR A 7 -21.90 0.18 13.40
N MET A 8 -20.88 -0.03 12.55
CA MET A 8 -19.97 -1.17 12.64
C MET A 8 -18.93 -1.00 13.76
N SER A 9 -18.68 -2.09 14.47
CA SER A 9 -17.48 -2.24 15.30
C SER A 9 -16.20 -2.15 14.47
N ILE A 10 -15.06 -1.90 15.13
CA ILE A 10 -13.76 -1.88 14.45
C ILE A 10 -13.45 -3.22 13.79
N GLU A 11 -13.79 -4.34 14.43
CA GLU A 11 -13.57 -5.68 13.86
C GLU A 11 -14.38 -5.88 12.57
N GLU A 12 -15.64 -5.46 12.55
CA GLU A 12 -16.50 -5.55 11.35
C GLU A 12 -16.01 -4.64 10.22
N LYS A 13 -15.50 -3.45 10.55
CA LYS A 13 -14.86 -2.56 9.56
C LYS A 13 -13.63 -3.22 8.93
N LEU A 14 -12.76 -3.80 9.76
CA LEU A 14 -11.55 -4.46 9.28
C LEU A 14 -11.87 -5.65 8.38
N LYS A 15 -12.82 -6.51 8.79
CA LYS A 15 -13.29 -7.62 7.95
C LYS A 15 -13.90 -7.15 6.63
N THR A 16 -14.70 -6.08 6.68
CA THR A 16 -15.30 -5.48 5.48
C THR A 16 -14.22 -4.94 4.53
N MET A 17 -13.20 -4.28 5.08
CA MET A 17 -12.06 -3.79 4.31
C MET A 17 -11.27 -4.93 3.66
N GLU A 18 -11.03 -6.04 4.39
CA GLU A 18 -10.36 -7.24 3.85
C GLU A 18 -11.18 -7.91 2.74
N MET A 19 -12.49 -8.04 2.92
CA MET A 19 -13.39 -8.60 1.91
C MET A 19 -13.37 -7.76 0.62
N LEU A 20 -13.45 -6.43 0.76
CA LEU A 20 -13.37 -5.51 -0.37
C LEU A 20 -12.01 -5.63 -1.07
N TRP A 21 -10.92 -5.65 -0.30
CA TRP A 21 -9.57 -5.78 -0.83
C TRP A 21 -9.38 -7.08 -1.60
N ASN A 22 -9.87 -8.20 -1.07
CA ASN A 22 -9.81 -9.50 -1.73
C ASN A 22 -10.61 -9.53 -3.04
N ASP A 23 -11.81 -8.95 -3.07
CA ASP A 23 -12.63 -8.89 -4.28
C ASP A 23 -11.94 -8.08 -5.40
N ILE A 24 -11.34 -6.92 -5.05
CA ILE A 24 -10.55 -6.09 -5.97
C ILE A 24 -9.35 -6.87 -6.51
N CYS A 25 -8.64 -7.61 -5.66
CA CYS A 25 -7.47 -8.39 -6.09
C CYS A 25 -7.85 -9.55 -7.02
N GLN A 26 -8.98 -10.20 -6.77
CA GLN A 26 -9.42 -11.35 -7.57
C GLN A 26 -10.01 -10.93 -8.92
N ARG A 27 -10.71 -9.80 -8.94
CA ARG A 27 -11.21 -9.18 -10.16
C ARG A 27 -10.26 -8.04 -10.48
N VAL A 28 -9.03 -8.36 -10.92
CA VAL A 28 -8.10 -7.35 -11.43
C VAL A 28 -8.90 -6.56 -12.47
N PRO A 29 -9.34 -5.32 -12.16
CA PRO A 29 -10.09 -4.57 -13.13
C PRO A 29 -9.14 -4.31 -14.30
N ASP A 30 -9.65 -3.89 -15.46
CA ASP A 30 -8.84 -3.25 -16.49
C ASP A 30 -8.32 -1.88 -15.97
N PHE A 31 -7.62 -1.92 -14.85
CA PHE A 31 -7.05 -0.79 -14.16
C PHE A 31 -5.62 -0.65 -14.64
N SER A 32 -5.46 0.16 -15.68
CA SER A 32 -4.14 0.63 -16.05
C SER A 32 -3.61 1.52 -14.94
N SER A 33 -2.40 1.25 -14.48
CA SER A 33 -1.71 2.15 -13.56
C SER A 33 -1.68 3.57 -14.16
N PRO A 34 -1.82 4.62 -13.34
CA PRO A 34 -1.65 5.99 -13.82
C PRO A 34 -0.31 6.18 -14.55
N SER A 35 -0.27 7.06 -15.55
CA SER A 35 0.95 7.26 -16.37
C SER A 35 2.18 7.62 -15.54
N TRP A 36 2.01 8.40 -14.47
CA TRP A 36 3.10 8.82 -13.57
C TRP A 36 3.72 7.64 -12.79
N HIS A 37 3.02 6.52 -12.67
CA HIS A 37 3.50 5.40 -11.87
C HIS A 37 4.75 4.76 -12.50
N GLY A 38 4.80 4.69 -13.84
CA GLY A 38 5.98 4.21 -14.57
C GLY A 38 7.20 5.10 -14.34
N ASP A 39 7.02 6.42 -14.49
CA ASP A 39 8.09 7.40 -14.31
C ASP A 39 8.73 7.29 -12.92
N LEU A 40 7.91 7.12 -11.87
CA LEU A 40 8.39 6.96 -10.50
C LEU A 40 9.16 5.65 -10.28
N LEU A 41 8.74 4.56 -10.92
CA LEU A 41 9.46 3.27 -10.84
C LEU A 41 10.82 3.37 -11.53
N GLU A 42 10.89 3.99 -12.70
CA GLU A 42 12.15 4.22 -13.42
C GLU A 42 13.12 5.09 -12.59
N GLU A 43 12.63 6.16 -11.97
CA GLU A 43 13.43 7.01 -11.08
C GLU A 43 14.03 6.21 -9.91
N ARG A 44 13.20 5.38 -9.25
CA ARG A 44 13.64 4.54 -8.13
C ARG A 44 14.66 3.49 -8.57
N GLU A 45 14.46 2.87 -9.72
CA GLU A 45 15.45 1.93 -10.29
C GLU A 45 16.78 2.62 -10.60
N LEU A 46 16.73 3.84 -11.14
CA LEU A 46 17.93 4.63 -11.40
C LEU A 46 18.66 4.96 -10.09
N ASN A 47 17.94 5.40 -9.07
CA ASN A 47 18.53 5.69 -7.76
C ASN A 47 19.20 4.47 -7.13
N LEU A 48 18.62 3.28 -7.27
CA LEU A 48 19.25 2.03 -6.83
C LEU A 48 20.53 1.73 -7.60
N LYS A 49 20.52 1.89 -8.93
CA LYS A 49 21.70 1.67 -9.79
C LYS A 49 22.84 2.64 -9.48
N GLU A 50 22.49 3.89 -9.15
CA GLU A 50 23.45 4.93 -8.78
C GLU A 50 23.86 4.90 -7.29
N GLY A 51 23.27 4.01 -6.49
CA GLY A 51 23.55 3.87 -5.06
C GLY A 51 22.99 5.01 -4.19
N ARG A 52 22.09 5.84 -4.75
CA ARG A 52 21.35 6.88 -4.01
C ARG A 52 20.27 6.28 -3.11
N ASP A 53 19.69 5.16 -3.53
CA ASP A 53 18.75 4.37 -2.74
C ASP A 53 19.31 2.98 -2.45
N GLN A 54 18.80 2.34 -1.39
CA GLN A 54 19.23 1.01 -0.96
C GLN A 54 18.03 0.20 -0.46
N PHE A 55 18.07 -1.12 -0.71
CA PHE A 55 17.12 -2.03 -0.09
C PHE A 55 17.33 -2.06 1.43
N MET A 56 16.23 -2.06 2.16
CA MET A 56 16.21 -2.18 3.61
C MET A 56 15.43 -3.41 4.00
N ASP A 57 15.89 -4.08 5.05
CA ASP A 57 15.10 -5.11 5.72
C ASP A 57 13.76 -4.55 6.20
N TRP A 58 12.68 -5.27 5.94
CA TRP A 58 11.32 -4.78 6.20
C TRP A 58 11.04 -4.60 7.70
N GLU A 59 11.53 -5.49 8.55
CA GLU A 59 11.33 -5.39 9.99
C GLU A 59 12.15 -4.24 10.58
N LYS A 60 13.35 -4.00 10.03
CA LYS A 60 14.12 -2.78 10.33
C LYS A 60 13.35 -1.51 9.95
N ALA A 61 12.81 -1.45 8.74
CA ALA A 61 12.06 -0.29 8.26
C ALA A 61 10.86 0.04 9.18
N LYS A 62 10.06 -0.97 9.54
CA LYS A 62 8.95 -0.81 10.50
C LYS A 62 9.41 -0.25 11.84
N LYS A 63 10.51 -0.79 12.38
CA LYS A 63 11.05 -0.36 13.68
C LYS A 63 11.51 1.11 13.63
N ASP A 64 12.17 1.50 12.56
CA ASP A 64 12.67 2.88 12.40
C ASP A 64 11.50 3.87 12.22
N ILE A 65 10.46 3.50 11.45
CA ILE A 65 9.21 4.27 11.35
C ILE A 65 8.55 4.41 12.73
N TRP A 66 8.40 3.30 13.47
CA TRP A 66 7.77 3.32 14.79
C TRP A 66 8.51 4.22 15.80
N LYS A 67 9.84 4.21 15.76
CA LYS A 67 10.67 5.11 16.57
C LYS A 67 10.52 6.58 16.17
N SER A 68 10.29 6.88 14.89
CA SER A 68 10.16 8.26 14.41
C SER A 68 8.83 8.92 14.79
N ILE A 69 7.82 8.12 15.12
CA ILE A 69 6.47 8.58 15.49
C ILE A 69 6.18 8.49 17.00
N SER A 70 7.08 7.90 17.79
CA SER A 70 6.99 7.80 19.26
C SER A 70 7.80 8.90 19.94
#